data_AF-A0A3D0P1T4-F1
#
_entry.id   AF-A0A3D0P1T4-F1
#
_cell.length_a   1.000
_cell.length_b   1.000
_cell.length_c   1.000
_cell.angle_alpha   90.00
_cell.angle_beta   90.00
_cell.angle_gamma   90.00
#
_symmetry.space_group_name_H-M   'P 1'
#
loop_
_entity.id
_entity.type
_entity.pdbx_description
1 polymer ?
#
loop_
_entity_poly.entity_id
_entity_poly.type
_entity_poly.pdbx_seq_one_letter_code
_entity_poly.pdbx_strand_id
1 'polypeptide(L)'
;SQIEILKDYEERPPLVAGNAGKLQQVLTNLILNARDAMAQGGTITLRTILDGDRIRVEVADTGEGIPQENLSKIFDPFFTTKAV
;
A
#
# COMPACT_ATOMS: atom_id res chain seq x y z
N SER A 1 -2.13 -0.11 18.49
CA SER A 1 -1.57 1.22 18.16
C SER A 1 -2.60 2.02 17.37
N GLN A 2 -2.59 3.35 17.49
CA GLN A 2 -3.51 4.21 16.74
C GLN A 2 -2.94 4.44 15.33
N ILE A 3 -3.71 4.10 14.30
CA ILE A 3 -3.36 4.33 12.90
C ILE A 3 -4.28 5.43 12.37
N GLU A 4 -3.69 6.49 11.85
CA GLU A 4 -4.41 7.52 11.10
C GLU A 4 -4.42 7.16 9.61
N ILE A 5 -5.55 7.37 8.94
CA ILE A 5 -5.66 7.17 7.50
C ILE A 5 -5.91 8.53 6.85
N LEU A 6 -4.93 8.99 6.08
CA LEU A 6 -5.05 10.16 5.21
C LEU A 6 -5.46 9.71 3.80
N LYS A 7 -6.40 10.42 3.21
CA LYS A 7 -6.94 10.13 1.88
C LYS A 7 -6.73 11.34 1.00
N ASP A 8 -6.02 11.13 -0.10
CA ASP A 8 -5.68 12.14 -1.08
C ASP A 8 -6.06 11.59 -2.45
N TYR A 9 -7.36 11.66 -2.76
CA TYR A 9 -7.90 11.00 -3.94
C TYR A 9 -8.13 12.03 -5.06
N GLU A 10 -7.66 11.67 -6.25
CA GLU A 10 -8.03 12.33 -7.50
C GLU A 10 -9.56 12.51 -7.57
N GLU A 11 -10.00 13.76 -7.78
CA GLU A 11 -11.43 14.10 -7.78
C GLU A 11 -12.16 13.48 -8.98
N ARG A 12 -11.44 13.28 -10.09
CA ARG A 12 -11.97 12.77 -11.35
C ARG A 12 -11.11 11.63 -11.90
N PRO A 13 -11.12 10.46 -11.25
CA PRO A 13 -10.31 9.33 -11.71
C PRO A 13 -10.88 8.80 -13.04
N PRO A 14 -10.01 8.31 -13.94
CA PRO A 14 -10.46 7.65 -15.15
C PRO A 14 -11.11 6.31 -14.81
N LEU A 15 -11.93 5.79 -15.72
CA LEU A 15 -12.40 4.42 -15.63
C LEU A 15 -11.24 3.46 -15.89
N VAL A 16 -11.14 2.42 -15.05
CA VAL A 16 -10.10 1.40 -15.17
C VAL A 16 -10.75 0.06 -15.50
N ALA A 17 -10.28 -0.59 -16.55
CA ALA A 17 -10.65 -1.97 -16.86
C ALA A 17 -9.84 -2.93 -15.97
N GLY A 18 -10.52 -3.80 -15.21
CA GLY A 18 -9.85 -4.75 -14.33
C GLY A 18 -10.80 -5.61 -13.52
N ASN A 19 -10.23 -6.53 -12.74
CA ASN A 19 -11.00 -7.35 -11.80
C ASN A 19 -11.04 -6.65 -10.43
N ALA A 20 -12.21 -6.16 -10.04
CA ALA A 20 -12.41 -5.44 -8.77
C ALA A 20 -11.97 -6.25 -7.55
N GLY A 21 -12.27 -7.55 -7.50
CA GLY A 21 -11.88 -8.43 -6.39
C GLY A 21 -10.36 -8.61 -6.27
N LYS A 22 -9.65 -8.72 -7.41
CA LYS A 22 -8.17 -8.79 -7.41
C LYS A 22 -7.54 -7.47 -6.99
N LEU A 23 -8.09 -6.34 -7.43
CA LEU A 23 -7.61 -5.02 -7.01
C LEU A 23 -7.84 -4.81 -5.51
N GLN A 24 -9.02 -5.17 -4.98
CA GLN A 24 -9.30 -5.14 -3.55
C GLN A 24 -8.31 -5.99 -2.76
N GLN A 25 -7.99 -7.20 -3.24
CA GLN A 25 -6.99 -8.07 -2.61
C GLN A 25 -5.61 -7.42 -2.55
N VAL A 26 -5.14 -6.83 -3.66
CA VAL A 26 -3.84 -6.12 -3.71
C VAL A 26 -3.81 -4.97 -2.70
N LEU A 27 -4.83 -4.11 -2.71
CA LEU A 27 -4.89 -2.96 -1.80
C LEU A 27 -4.96 -3.38 -0.34
N THR A 28 -5.73 -4.42 -0.03
CA THR A 28 -5.84 -4.97 1.34
C THR A 28 -4.48 -5.47 1.82
N ASN A 29 -3.74 -6.20 0.97
CA ASN A 29 -2.41 -6.70 1.31
C ASN A 29 -1.42 -5.56 1.61
N LEU A 30 -1.42 -4.51 0.79
CA LEU A 30 -0.54 -3.35 0.99
C LEU A 30 -0.89 -2.62 2.29
N ILE A 31 -2.17 -2.39 2.57
CA ILE A 31 -2.63 -1.73 3.81
C ILE A 31 -2.28 -2.55 5.05
N LEU A 32 -2.43 -3.88 5.00
CA LEU A 32 -2.05 -4.76 6.09
C LEU A 32 -0.54 -4.75 6.33
N ASN A 33 0.27 -4.78 5.26
CA ASN A 33 1.72 -4.67 5.37
C ASN A 33 2.16 -3.32 5.98
N ALA A 34 1.57 -2.22 5.53
CA ALA A 34 1.78 -0.89 6.10
C ALA A 34 1.44 -0.84 7.60
N ARG A 35 0.27 -1.37 7.99
CA ARG A 35 -0.13 -1.46 9.41
C ARG A 35 0.90 -2.23 10.24
N ASP A 36 1.34 -3.37 9.73
CA ASP A 36 2.26 -4.25 10.45
C ASP A 36 3.65 -3.61 10.63
N ALA A 37 4.08 -2.73 9.71
CA ALA A 37 5.30 -1.95 9.83
C ALA A 37 5.23 -0.78 10.86
N MET A 38 4.05 -0.51 11.43
CA MET A 38 3.80 0.61 12.35
C MET A 38 3.38 0.12 13.76
N ALA A 39 4.27 -0.63 14.42
CA ALA A 39 4.01 -1.21 15.74
C ALA A 39 3.57 -0.17 16.80
N GLN A 40 4.12 1.05 16.75
CA GLN A 40 3.81 2.12 17.69
C GLN A 40 2.67 3.03 17.25
N GLY A 41 2.09 2.81 16.07
CA GLY A 41 1.16 3.72 15.41
C GLY A 41 1.83 4.55 14.33
N GLY A 42 1.06 5.36 13.65
CA GLY A 42 1.54 6.14 12.52
C GLY A 42 0.42 6.47 11.54
N THR A 43 0.83 6.85 10.34
CA THR A 43 -0.10 7.33 9.31
C THR A 43 0.03 6.49 8.04
N ILE A 44 -1.10 6.00 7.54
CA ILE A 44 -1.21 5.47 6.17
C ILE A 44 -1.79 6.56 5.29
N THR A 45 -1.08 6.94 4.24
CA THR A 45 -1.58 7.83 3.19
C THR A 45 -2.00 6.99 1.99
N LEU A 46 -3.27 7.09 1.62
CA LEU A 46 -3.82 6.51 0.41
C LEU A 46 -3.98 7.62 -0.61
N ARG A 47 -3.26 7.53 -1.73
CA ARG A 47 -3.29 8.55 -2.77
C ARG A 47 -3.70 7.97 -4.12
N THR A 48 -4.49 8.71 -4.89
CA THR A 48 -4.69 8.44 -6.31
C THR A 48 -4.27 9.65 -7.13
N ILE A 49 -3.46 9.44 -8.17
CA ILE A 49 -2.87 10.50 -9.00
C ILE A 49 -3.18 10.20 -10.46
N LEU A 50 -3.79 11.15 -11.17
CA LEU A 50 -3.89 11.07 -12.62
C LEU A 50 -2.50 11.25 -13.25
N ASP A 51 -2.03 10.25 -13.99
CA ASP A 51 -0.74 10.21 -14.66
C ASP A 51 -0.95 9.96 -16.15
N GLY A 52 -1.21 11.04 -16.89
CA GLY A 52 -1.64 10.97 -18.28
C GLY A 52 -3.01 10.33 -18.44
N ASP A 53 -3.07 9.18 -19.12
CA ASP A 53 -4.28 8.37 -19.33
C ASP A 53 -4.46 7.27 -18.26
N ARG A 54 -3.58 7.23 -17.26
CA ARG A 54 -3.57 6.20 -16.20
C ARG A 54 -3.89 6.81 -14.85
N ILE A 55 -4.37 5.96 -13.95
CA ILE A 55 -4.43 6.28 -12.53
C ILE A 55 -3.31 5.55 -11.81
N ARG A 56 -2.51 6.28 -11.03
CA ARG A 56 -1.57 5.70 -10.08
C ARG A 56 -2.24 5.64 -8.72
N VAL A 57 -2.12 4.51 -8.04
CA VAL A 57 -2.56 4.34 -6.65
C VAL A 57 -1.32 4.16 -5.78
N GLU A 58 -1.21 4.97 -4.74
CA GLU A 58 -0.11 4.91 -3.78
C GLU A 58 -0.66 4.52 -2.40
N VAL A 59 0.05 3.60 -1.74
CA VAL A 59 -0.13 3.27 -0.33
C VAL A 59 1.20 3.57 0.35
N ALA A 60 1.25 4.63 1.14
CA ALA A 60 2.45 5.04 1.86
C ALA A 60 2.22 4.94 3.36
N ASP A 61 3.21 4.49 4.10
CA ASP A 61 3.19 4.41 5.55
C ASP A 61 4.39 5.14 6.17
N THR A 62 4.30 5.40 7.48
CA THR A 62 5.37 6.01 8.28
C THR A 62 6.03 4.98 9.19
N GLY A 63 6.03 3.70 8.81
CA GLY A 63 6.58 2.60 9.57
C GLY A 63 8.11 2.55 9.55
N GLU A 64 8.64 1.45 10.06
CA GLU A 64 10.09 1.21 10.15
C GLU A 64 10.80 1.03 8.79
N GLY A 65 10.02 0.91 7.72
CA GLY A 65 10.51 0.69 6.37
C GLY A 65 10.97 -0.76 6.13
N ILE A 66 11.65 -0.98 5.01
CA ILE A 66 12.11 -2.30 4.59
C ILE A 66 13.65 -2.29 4.61
N PRO A 67 14.30 -3.22 5.33
CA PRO A 67 15.76 -3.36 5.31
C PRO A 67 16.29 -3.53 3.88
N GLN A 68 17.44 -2.91 3.57
CA GLN A 68 17.98 -2.85 2.21
C GLN A 68 18.20 -4.25 1.60
N GLU A 69 18.64 -5.21 2.41
CA GLU A 69 18.86 -6.61 2.03
C GLU A 69 17.58 -7.36 1.63
N ASN A 70 16.41 -6.84 2.01
CA ASN A 70 15.12 -7.42 1.72
C ASN A 70 14.42 -6.76 0.52
N LEU A 71 14.85 -5.57 0.08
CA LEU A 71 14.20 -4.82 -1.00
C LEU A 71 14.10 -5.61 -2.31
N SER A 72 15.09 -6.44 -2.64
CA SER A 72 15.05 -7.26 -3.86
C SER A 72 14.07 -8.43 -3.79
N LYS A 73 13.60 -8.78 -2.58
CA LYS A 73 12.76 -9.96 -2.31
C LYS A 73 11.31 -9.62 -2.01
N ILE A 74 10.94 -8.34 -1.92
CA ILE A 74 9.58 -7.92 -1.53
C ILE A 74 8.49 -8.38 -2.52
N PHE A 75 8.89 -8.74 -3.74
CA PHE A 75 8.00 -9.29 -4.78
C PHE A 75 8.12 -10.81 -4.93
N ASP A 76 9.03 -11.45 -4.19
CA ASP A 76 9.19 -12.91 -4.24
C ASP A 76 7.97 -13.56 -3.56
N PRO A 77 7.31 -14.52 -4.24
CA PRO A 77 6.18 -15.23 -3.64
C PRO A 77 6.56 -15.85 -2.29
N PHE A 78 5.69 -15.66 -1.30
CA PHE A 78 5.82 -16.20 0.07
C PHE A 78 6.95 -15.63 0.91
N PHE A 79 7.73 -14.64 0.43
CA PHE A 79 8.71 -13.97 1.26
C PHE A 79 8.02 -13.16 2.38
N THR A 80 8.46 -13.36 3.62
CA THR A 80 7.96 -12.63 4.79
C THR A 80 9.02 -12.57 5.88
N THR A 81 9.07 -11.46 6.60
CA THR A 81 9.86 -11.28 7.83
C THR A 81 9.02 -11.46 9.10
N LYS A 82 7.71 -11.67 8.95
CA LYS A 82 6.78 -11.89 10.06
C LYS A 82 7.00 -13.29 10.63
N ALA A 83 7.04 -13.40 11.96
CA ALA A 83 7.09 -14.69 12.64
C ALA A 83 5.82 -15.52 12.36
N VAL A 84 5.97 -16.84 12.32
CA VAL A 84 4.88 -17.82 12.15
C VAL A 84 4.19 -18.08 13.48
#